data_AF-A0A6J4UHD6-F1
#
_entry.id   AF-A0A6J4UHD6-F1
#
_cell.length_a   1.000
_cell.length_b   1.000
_cell.length_c   1.000
_cell.angle_alpha   90.00
_cell.angle_beta   90.00
_cell.angle_gamma   90.00
#
_symmetry.space_group_name_H-M   'P 1'
#
loop_
_entity.id
_entity.type
_entity.pdbx_description
1 polymer ?
#
loop_
_entity_poly.entity_id
_entity_poly.type
_entity_poly.pdbx_seq_one_letter_code
_entity_poly.pdbx_strand_id
1 'polypeptide(L)'
;MRSSPLGRGCRPSGLPGVRLARGDGVGRRWSRLGGDAVWTRHDVGARRPHGPEATRGGATVRRRRGAEFATTPVPTAAGRRAESRCAPHLEGSMSVGSGAAAPSQSRLTIDYRNTMAAGVGEVDGISDDALDAIAERVGAALDRITAEHEAGGQRWMDLPDDTALAQDVEAYAAEARGRYRDFILVGIGGSSLGAIATVQALANPYRNLLPDAERGGPRFFVLDNPDPERVRATLDAVDLPNTLINVVTKSGQTAETMANFLVARDALIAAVGEENHAAQVVATTDPEEGLLRQLADQAGYRTFPVPPGVDGRQTVLSAVGLLPAALCGVDGRALLAGAAAMRERCRVRDVRENPAYLLAALAYLADQRHGKKILVTMPYADALFGLGDWFRQLWAESLGKRLSTRGEEVFAGQTPIKALGAIDQHSQIQLYTEGPNDKLIVLVAVGEYRAKVAIPTPPAGIPDLAYLEGGELGQLLDRERSATAWALRQARRPNLTITTPTVDAFALGEFFFLHQLQTVMAGSLYDINPFGQPGVEAGKNATYALMGRGGYEGLRAELTAAPEDADRYALAP
;
A
#
# COMPACT_ATOMS: atom_id res chain seq x y z
N MET A 1 64.74 -14.45 2.55
CA MET A 1 65.16 -13.24 3.30
C MET A 1 66.02 -12.38 2.39
N ARG A 2 65.84 -11.04 2.41
CA ARG A 2 66.59 -10.01 1.62
C ARG A 2 66.45 -10.13 0.08
N SER A 3 66.26 -9.08 -0.70
CA SER A 3 65.80 -7.70 -0.43
C SER A 3 65.44 -7.01 -1.77
N SER A 4 64.24 -6.43 -1.86
CA SER A 4 63.81 -5.43 -2.88
C SER A 4 64.58 -4.09 -2.70
N PRO A 5 64.55 -3.06 -3.59
CA PRO A 5 63.37 -2.64 -4.38
C PRO A 5 63.58 -1.92 -5.75
N LEU A 6 62.47 -1.35 -6.26
CA LEU A 6 62.30 -0.28 -7.26
C LEU A 6 62.01 -0.69 -8.72
N GLY A 7 60.76 -1.07 -8.98
CA GLY A 7 60.12 -0.90 -10.29
C GLY A 7 59.36 0.44 -10.38
N ARG A 8 59.54 1.18 -11.48
CA ARG A 8 58.69 2.33 -11.89
C ARG A 8 58.00 2.00 -13.21
N GLY A 9 56.81 2.57 -13.44
CA GLY A 9 56.27 2.77 -14.80
C GLY A 9 54.90 2.15 -15.03
N CYS A 10 53.86 2.99 -15.08
CA CYS A 10 52.52 2.60 -15.48
C CYS A 10 52.40 2.45 -17.02
N ARG A 11 51.60 1.47 -17.47
CA ARG A 11 50.66 1.56 -18.61
C ARG A 11 49.94 0.22 -18.84
N PRO A 12 48.60 0.16 -18.82
CA PRO A 12 47.84 -0.92 -19.42
C PRO A 12 47.40 -0.57 -20.85
N SER A 13 47.54 -1.53 -21.77
CA SER A 13 46.66 -1.69 -22.93
C SER A 13 45.21 -1.94 -22.45
N GLY A 14 44.15 -1.60 -23.17
CA GLY A 14 44.05 -1.31 -24.61
C GLY A 14 43.13 -2.35 -25.27
N LEU A 15 41.81 -2.18 -25.13
CA LEU A 15 40.76 -2.96 -25.79
C LEU A 15 39.69 -2.01 -26.39
N PRO A 16 38.88 -2.46 -27.37
CA PRO A 16 38.55 -1.62 -28.53
C PRO A 16 37.34 -0.69 -28.36
N GLY A 17 37.37 0.43 -29.08
CA GLY A 17 36.33 1.45 -29.05
C GLY A 17 35.10 1.13 -29.92
N VAL A 18 33.93 1.44 -29.37
CA VAL A 18 32.66 1.53 -30.10
C VAL A 18 32.68 2.79 -30.98
N ARG A 19 32.43 2.63 -32.29
CA ARG A 19 32.27 3.78 -33.21
C ARG A 19 30.84 4.30 -33.13
N LEU A 20 30.65 5.50 -32.59
CA LEU A 20 29.42 6.27 -32.80
C LEU A 20 29.55 7.05 -34.12
N ALA A 21 28.63 6.79 -35.05
CA ALA A 21 28.54 7.54 -36.30
C ALA A 21 28.05 8.97 -36.03
N ARG A 22 28.67 9.95 -36.69
CA ARG A 22 28.17 11.33 -36.73
C ARG A 22 27.15 11.43 -37.88
N GLY A 23 25.95 11.92 -37.57
CA GLY A 23 24.97 12.40 -38.53
C GLY A 23 24.80 13.92 -38.39
N ASP A 24 24.42 14.58 -39.48
CA ASP A 24 24.65 16.01 -39.67
C ASP A 24 23.77 16.96 -38.83
N GLY A 25 24.31 18.16 -38.59
CA GLY A 25 23.68 19.17 -37.76
C GLY A 25 22.73 20.11 -38.51
N VAL A 26 21.67 20.56 -37.83
CA VAL A 26 20.92 21.77 -38.17
C VAL A 26 20.82 22.64 -36.93
N GLY A 27 21.57 23.74 -36.91
CA GLY A 27 21.53 24.68 -35.79
C GLY A 27 20.23 25.49 -35.77
N ARG A 28 19.66 25.72 -34.59
CA ARG A 28 18.61 26.73 -34.37
C ARG A 28 19.01 27.64 -33.22
N ARG A 29 18.96 28.96 -33.46
CA ARG A 29 19.19 29.99 -32.45
C ARG A 29 17.98 30.07 -31.51
N TRP A 30 18.23 30.32 -30.24
CA TRP A 30 17.20 30.76 -29.30
C TRP A 30 17.05 32.28 -29.38
N SER A 31 15.85 32.77 -29.64
CA SER A 31 15.48 34.18 -29.56
C SER A 31 14.39 34.37 -28.50
N ARG A 32 14.63 35.25 -27.53
CA ARG A 32 13.58 35.71 -26.61
C ARG A 32 12.46 36.37 -27.42
N LEU A 33 11.23 35.97 -27.14
CA LEU A 33 10.04 36.79 -27.37
C LEU A 33 9.39 37.04 -26.02
N GLY A 34 9.33 38.31 -25.62
CA GLY A 34 8.38 38.78 -24.63
C GLY A 34 7.15 39.34 -25.34
N GLY A 35 6.03 39.45 -24.62
CA GLY A 35 4.77 39.99 -25.14
C GLY A 35 3.60 39.35 -24.42
N ASP A 36 2.75 40.19 -23.83
CA ASP A 36 1.62 39.76 -23.00
C ASP A 36 0.58 38.96 -23.79
N ALA A 37 0.15 37.81 -23.23
CA ALA A 37 -0.98 37.05 -23.73
C ALA A 37 -2.21 37.27 -22.82
N VAL A 38 -3.06 38.21 -23.23
CA VAL A 38 -4.38 38.41 -22.63
C VAL A 38 -5.28 37.23 -23.03
N TRP A 39 -5.84 36.53 -22.04
CA TRP A 39 -6.83 35.48 -22.28
C TRP A 39 -8.17 36.08 -22.72
N THR A 40 -8.55 35.84 -23.97
CA THR A 40 -9.89 36.19 -24.49
C THR A 40 -10.80 34.97 -24.51
N ARG A 41 -11.98 35.12 -23.91
CA ARG A 41 -13.03 34.10 -23.82
C ARG A 41 -13.86 34.13 -25.10
N HIS A 42 -14.09 32.99 -25.73
CA HIS A 42 -15.02 32.86 -26.86
C HIS A 42 -16.35 32.26 -26.38
N ASP A 43 -17.39 33.09 -26.35
CA ASP A 43 -18.79 32.66 -26.31
C ASP A 43 -19.46 33.03 -27.65
N VAL A 44 -20.08 32.06 -28.32
CA VAL A 44 -20.87 32.28 -29.54
C VAL A 44 -22.34 32.06 -29.21
N GLY A 45 -23.12 33.15 -29.21
CA GLY A 45 -24.51 33.12 -28.74
C GLY A 45 -25.58 32.96 -29.82
N ALA A 46 -26.80 32.64 -29.37
CA ALA A 46 -28.03 32.82 -30.14
C ALA A 46 -28.78 34.08 -29.64
N ARG A 47 -29.47 34.79 -30.53
CA ARG A 47 -30.14 36.08 -30.24
C ARG A 47 -31.67 35.98 -30.30
N ARG A 48 -32.38 36.78 -29.48
CA ARG A 48 -33.53 37.71 -29.77
C ARG A 48 -34.44 37.90 -28.50
N PRO A 49 -35.29 38.97 -28.37
CA PRO A 49 -34.83 40.29 -27.90
C PRO A 49 -35.78 41.07 -26.92
N HIS A 50 -35.31 42.23 -26.40
CA HIS A 50 -36.04 43.29 -25.63
C HIS A 50 -36.61 42.91 -24.23
N GLY A 51 -36.53 43.67 -23.13
CA GLY A 51 -35.96 44.98 -22.70
C GLY A 51 -36.75 45.48 -21.44
N PRO A 52 -36.46 46.61 -20.74
CA PRO A 52 -35.22 47.37 -20.49
C PRO A 52 -34.95 47.73 -18.97
N GLU A 53 -33.79 48.35 -18.66
CA GLU A 53 -33.43 49.21 -17.48
C GLU A 53 -33.54 48.65 -16.01
N ALA A 54 -32.64 48.92 -15.04
CA ALA A 54 -32.11 50.24 -14.64
C ALA A 54 -30.90 50.22 -13.65
N THR A 55 -30.15 51.35 -13.65
CA THR A 55 -29.35 51.97 -12.54
C THR A 55 -27.97 51.45 -12.08
N ARG A 56 -27.22 52.36 -11.41
CA ARG A 56 -25.75 52.44 -11.28
C ARG A 56 -25.28 52.42 -9.81
N GLY A 57 -24.00 52.06 -9.60
CA GLY A 57 -23.20 52.48 -8.43
C GLY A 57 -22.08 51.49 -8.09
N GLY A 58 -20.78 51.80 -7.99
CA GLY A 58 -20.09 53.08 -8.18
C GLY A 58 -19.39 53.60 -6.91
N ALA A 59 -18.31 52.97 -6.46
CA ALA A 59 -17.47 53.47 -5.37
C ALA A 59 -15.97 53.13 -5.55
N THR A 60 -15.10 54.01 -5.08
CA THR A 60 -13.69 54.16 -5.52
C THR A 60 -12.62 53.63 -4.55
N VAL A 61 -11.50 53.21 -5.14
CA VAL A 61 -10.22 52.90 -4.48
C VAL A 61 -9.63 54.13 -3.75
N ARG A 62 -8.99 53.91 -2.59
CA ARG A 62 -8.02 54.85 -2.01
C ARG A 62 -6.72 54.15 -1.61
N ARG A 63 -5.62 54.52 -2.27
CA ARG A 63 -4.24 54.23 -1.83
C ARG A 63 -3.85 55.14 -0.66
N ARG A 64 -2.98 54.67 0.23
CA ARG A 64 -2.05 55.51 1.02
C ARG A 64 -0.62 55.01 0.82
N ARG A 65 0.34 55.95 0.76
CA ARG A 65 1.78 55.72 0.68
C ARG A 65 2.43 56.03 2.03
N GLY A 66 3.55 55.37 2.30
CA GLY A 66 4.79 56.04 2.74
C GLY A 66 5.01 56.22 4.24
N ALA A 67 6.10 55.61 4.74
CA ALA A 67 6.89 56.12 5.85
C ALA A 67 8.32 55.56 5.79
N GLU A 68 9.28 56.40 6.16
CA GLU A 68 10.74 56.22 6.13
C GLU A 68 11.31 56.95 7.38
N PHE A 69 12.57 56.89 7.82
CA PHE A 69 13.81 56.32 7.27
C PHE A 69 14.75 56.06 8.46
N ALA A 70 15.39 54.88 8.62
CA ALA A 70 16.41 54.70 9.67
C ALA A 70 17.47 53.62 9.35
N THR A 71 18.72 54.06 9.22
CA THR A 71 19.92 53.23 9.01
C THR A 71 20.98 53.52 10.07
N THR A 72 21.54 52.51 10.72
CA THR A 72 22.82 52.59 11.49
C THR A 72 23.45 51.19 11.64
N PRO A 73 24.76 51.06 11.96
CA PRO A 73 25.62 50.16 11.19
C PRO A 73 26.14 48.89 11.89
N VAL A 74 26.76 48.04 11.07
CA VAL A 74 27.47 46.78 11.39
C VAL A 74 28.77 47.01 12.18
N PRO A 75 29.09 46.16 13.17
CA PRO A 75 30.46 45.91 13.61
C PRO A 75 31.02 44.60 13.02
N THR A 76 32.22 44.68 12.42
CA THR A 76 32.94 43.54 11.82
C THR A 76 33.92 42.87 12.80
N ALA A 77 33.81 41.55 12.95
CA ALA A 77 34.86 40.63 13.41
C ALA A 77 34.33 39.19 13.26
N ALA A 78 35.09 38.11 13.13
CA ALA A 78 36.45 37.87 12.66
C ALA A 78 36.53 36.34 12.42
N GLY A 79 37.32 35.86 11.47
CA GLY A 79 37.14 34.51 10.92
C GLY A 79 37.31 33.35 11.92
N ARG A 80 36.53 32.27 11.72
CA ARG A 80 36.90 30.92 12.17
C ARG A 80 36.88 29.99 10.96
N ARG A 81 37.93 29.17 10.84
CA ARG A 81 38.04 28.15 9.79
C ARG A 81 37.00 27.06 10.07
N ALA A 82 36.23 26.68 9.05
CA ALA A 82 35.45 25.46 9.10
C ALA A 82 36.41 24.27 8.90
N GLU A 83 36.82 23.64 10.00
CA GLU A 83 37.42 22.31 9.94
C GLU A 83 36.34 21.31 9.50
N SER A 84 36.58 20.60 8.41
CA SER A 84 35.74 19.48 7.99
C SER A 84 35.90 18.31 8.96
N ARG A 85 35.15 18.34 10.06
CA ARG A 85 35.00 17.17 10.92
C ARG A 85 34.03 16.21 10.26
N CYS A 86 34.56 15.09 9.77
CA CYS A 86 33.75 13.91 9.50
C CYS A 86 32.91 13.62 10.75
N ALA A 87 31.62 13.35 10.56
CA ALA A 87 30.78 12.82 11.63
C ALA A 87 31.43 11.52 12.15
N PRO A 88 31.48 11.31 13.48
CA PRO A 88 32.05 10.08 14.02
C PRO A 88 31.25 8.87 13.54
N HIS A 89 31.95 7.76 13.31
CA HIS A 89 31.34 6.48 13.01
C HIS A 89 30.30 6.13 14.08
N LEU A 90 29.05 5.96 13.66
CA LEU A 90 28.08 5.21 14.46
C LEU A 90 28.47 3.74 14.35
N GLU A 91 29.31 3.28 15.28
CA GLU A 91 29.37 1.87 15.66
C GLU A 91 28.07 1.48 16.39
N GLY A 92 26.96 1.52 15.63
CA GLY A 92 25.72 0.88 16.00
C GLY A 92 25.90 -0.62 15.80
N SER A 93 26.42 -1.30 16.83
CA SER A 93 26.20 -2.74 16.92
C SER A 93 24.69 -2.97 16.87
N MET A 94 24.25 -3.88 15.98
CA MET A 94 22.91 -4.42 16.06
C MET A 94 22.84 -5.32 17.29
N SER A 95 22.73 -4.70 18.47
CA SER A 95 22.22 -5.38 19.64
C SER A 95 20.77 -5.76 19.33
N VAL A 96 20.50 -7.06 19.34
CA VAL A 96 19.14 -7.56 19.44
C VAL A 96 18.61 -7.06 20.77
N GLY A 97 17.82 -5.98 20.72
CA GLY A 97 17.34 -5.28 21.90
C GLY A 97 16.53 -6.20 22.79
N SER A 98 17.09 -6.57 23.95
CA SER A 98 16.43 -7.47 24.88
C SER A 98 15.20 -6.82 25.50
N GLY A 99 14.01 -7.23 25.06
CA GLY A 99 12.82 -7.31 25.91
C GLY A 99 12.34 -6.00 26.55
N ALA A 100 12.19 -4.92 25.78
CA ALA A 100 11.14 -3.97 26.12
C ALA A 100 9.79 -4.67 25.84
N ALA A 101 8.94 -4.83 26.86
CA ALA A 101 7.63 -5.43 26.66
C ALA A 101 6.82 -4.60 25.64
N ALA A 102 6.29 -5.26 24.61
CA ALA A 102 5.42 -4.59 23.64
C ALA A 102 4.23 -3.93 24.38
N PRO A 103 3.82 -2.71 24.01
CA PRO A 103 2.73 -2.04 24.69
C PRO A 103 1.45 -2.89 24.59
N SER A 104 0.76 -3.11 25.71
CA SER A 104 -0.45 -3.94 25.75
C SER A 104 -1.70 -3.24 25.20
N GLN A 105 -1.59 -1.98 24.80
CA GLN A 105 -2.70 -1.15 24.34
C GLN A 105 -2.42 -0.60 22.94
N SER A 106 -3.47 -0.59 22.12
CA SER A 106 -3.45 0.02 20.79
C SER A 106 -3.19 1.53 20.88
N ARG A 107 -2.40 2.05 19.94
CA ARG A 107 -1.92 3.44 19.88
C ARG A 107 -2.56 4.27 18.77
N LEU A 108 -3.31 3.66 17.85
CA LEU A 108 -3.97 4.40 16.77
C LEU A 108 -5.02 5.38 17.31
N THR A 109 -5.15 6.56 16.73
CA THR A 109 -6.27 7.49 17.02
C THR A 109 -7.10 7.75 15.76
N ILE A 110 -8.39 8.02 15.94
CA ILE A 110 -9.33 8.25 14.83
C ILE A 110 -10.03 9.60 15.05
N ASP A 111 -9.86 10.52 14.11
CA ASP A 111 -10.61 11.78 14.02
C ASP A 111 -11.61 11.70 12.88
N TYR A 112 -12.88 11.49 13.23
CA TYR A 112 -13.99 11.36 12.28
C TYR A 112 -14.88 12.61 12.21
N ARG A 113 -14.46 13.74 12.82
CA ARG A 113 -15.28 14.97 12.88
C ARG A 113 -15.68 15.49 11.50
N ASN A 114 -14.83 15.31 10.49
CA ASN A 114 -15.10 15.71 9.11
C ASN A 114 -15.97 14.70 8.32
N THR A 115 -16.44 13.61 8.95
CA THR A 115 -17.43 12.68 8.39
C THR A 115 -18.84 12.96 8.92
N MET A 116 -18.96 13.65 10.06
CA MET A 116 -20.25 13.97 10.69
C MET A 116 -20.93 15.18 10.03
N ALA A 117 -22.24 15.33 10.23
CA ALA A 117 -23.05 16.44 9.74
C ALA A 117 -22.52 17.82 10.25
N ALA A 118 -22.07 17.90 11.51
CA ALA A 118 -21.38 19.10 12.02
C ALA A 118 -20.03 19.41 11.33
N GLY A 119 -19.44 18.41 10.66
CA GLY A 119 -18.22 18.53 9.87
C GLY A 119 -18.48 19.11 8.47
N VAL A 120 -19.39 18.49 7.71
CA VAL A 120 -19.56 18.74 6.26
C VAL A 120 -21.00 19.13 5.83
N GLY A 121 -21.94 19.19 6.78
CA GLY A 121 -23.35 19.56 6.57
C GLY A 121 -24.29 18.34 6.50
N GLU A 122 -25.56 18.54 6.88
CA GLU A 122 -26.61 17.51 7.01
C GLU A 122 -26.85 16.63 5.76
N VAL A 123 -26.54 17.14 4.57
CA VAL A 123 -26.74 16.41 3.31
C VAL A 123 -25.66 15.34 3.11
N ASP A 124 -24.42 15.68 3.43
CA ASP A 124 -23.23 14.89 3.07
C ASP A 124 -22.60 14.15 4.25
N GLY A 125 -22.84 14.61 5.47
CA GLY A 125 -22.28 14.06 6.70
C GLY A 125 -23.30 13.30 7.54
N ILE A 126 -22.80 12.34 8.32
CA ILE A 126 -23.60 11.46 9.17
C ILE A 126 -24.07 12.22 10.42
N SER A 127 -25.35 12.15 10.76
CA SER A 127 -25.88 12.70 12.02
C SER A 127 -25.58 11.77 13.21
N ASP A 128 -25.51 12.33 14.41
CA ASP A 128 -25.36 11.54 15.64
C ASP A 128 -26.51 10.54 15.82
N ASP A 129 -27.76 10.96 15.57
CA ASP A 129 -28.95 10.07 15.57
C ASP A 129 -28.77 8.85 14.65
N ALA A 130 -28.14 9.01 13.48
CA ALA A 130 -27.91 7.91 12.54
C ALA A 130 -26.83 6.95 13.03
N LEU A 131 -25.81 7.46 13.73
CA LEU A 131 -24.75 6.67 14.35
C LEU A 131 -25.24 5.96 15.63
N ASP A 132 -26.17 6.58 16.37
CA ASP A 132 -26.85 5.97 17.53
C ASP A 132 -27.82 4.87 17.07
N ALA A 133 -28.64 5.14 16.05
CA ALA A 133 -29.61 4.17 15.53
C ALA A 133 -28.98 2.92 14.91
N ILE A 134 -27.71 2.98 14.46
CA ILE A 134 -26.97 1.80 13.97
C ILE A 134 -26.24 1.03 15.08
N ALA A 135 -26.07 1.61 16.28
CA ALA A 135 -25.28 1.01 17.36
C ALA A 135 -25.78 -0.39 17.77
N GLU A 136 -27.09 -0.62 17.84
CA GLU A 136 -27.64 -1.96 18.13
C GLU A 136 -27.38 -2.98 17.01
N ARG A 137 -27.42 -2.55 15.74
CA ARG A 137 -27.09 -3.43 14.60
C ARG A 137 -25.61 -3.82 14.61
N VAL A 138 -24.75 -2.88 15.00
CA VAL A 138 -23.31 -3.08 15.22
C VAL A 138 -23.07 -4.02 16.39
N GLY A 139 -23.70 -3.79 17.54
CA GLY A 139 -23.58 -4.65 18.73
C GLY A 139 -24.00 -6.09 18.44
N ALA A 140 -25.15 -6.29 17.79
CA ALA A 140 -25.61 -7.62 17.38
C ALA A 140 -24.66 -8.31 16.38
N ALA A 141 -23.98 -7.55 15.51
CA ALA A 141 -22.98 -8.09 14.60
C ALA A 141 -21.71 -8.55 15.36
N LEU A 142 -21.24 -7.81 16.37
CA LEU A 142 -20.18 -8.25 17.28
C LEU A 142 -20.59 -9.53 18.02
N ASP A 143 -21.75 -9.51 18.68
CA ASP A 143 -22.20 -10.63 19.50
C ASP A 143 -22.23 -11.92 18.66
N ARG A 144 -22.69 -11.83 17.41
CA ARG A 144 -22.63 -12.93 16.42
C ARG A 144 -21.20 -13.34 16.07
N ILE A 145 -20.33 -12.39 15.71
CA ILE A 145 -18.93 -12.69 15.30
C ILE A 145 -18.14 -13.33 16.46
N THR A 146 -18.42 -12.93 17.69
CA THR A 146 -17.86 -13.53 18.91
C THR A 146 -18.36 -14.96 19.08
N ALA A 147 -19.68 -15.18 19.00
CA ALA A 147 -20.26 -16.52 19.11
C ALA A 147 -19.78 -17.47 17.99
N GLU A 148 -19.62 -16.96 16.76
CA GLU A 148 -19.03 -17.71 15.64
C GLU A 148 -17.57 -18.08 15.92
N HIS A 149 -16.79 -17.19 16.55
CA HIS A 149 -15.40 -17.45 16.94
C HIS A 149 -15.29 -18.49 18.06
N GLU A 150 -16.10 -18.34 19.12
CA GLU A 150 -16.20 -19.31 20.23
C GLU A 150 -16.64 -20.70 19.75
N ALA A 151 -17.45 -20.77 18.69
CA ALA A 151 -17.84 -22.02 18.02
C ALA A 151 -16.77 -22.60 17.06
N GLY A 152 -15.59 -21.99 16.96
CA GLY A 152 -14.49 -22.44 16.08
C GLY A 152 -14.54 -21.90 14.64
N GLY A 153 -15.45 -20.97 14.34
CA GLY A 153 -15.40 -20.14 13.14
C GLY A 153 -14.39 -18.99 13.27
N GLN A 154 -14.43 -18.04 12.33
CA GLN A 154 -13.70 -16.76 12.39
C GLN A 154 -12.18 -16.88 12.71
N ARG A 155 -11.54 -18.00 12.34
CA ARG A 155 -10.18 -18.41 12.73
C ARG A 155 -9.05 -17.40 12.44
N TRP A 156 -9.32 -16.37 11.64
CA TRP A 156 -8.39 -15.25 11.42
C TRP A 156 -8.19 -14.41 12.70
N MET A 157 -9.14 -14.43 13.64
CA MET A 157 -9.03 -13.74 14.92
C MET A 157 -8.05 -14.41 15.90
N ASP A 158 -7.66 -15.67 15.66
CA ASP A 158 -6.69 -16.40 16.47
C ASP A 158 -5.23 -16.11 16.05
N LEU A 159 -5.00 -15.63 14.82
CA LEU A 159 -3.65 -15.40 14.28
C LEU A 159 -2.73 -14.53 15.15
N PRO A 160 -3.22 -13.47 15.84
CA PRO A 160 -2.40 -12.68 16.76
C PRO A 160 -1.78 -13.48 17.93
N ASP A 161 -2.35 -14.63 18.28
CA ASP A 161 -1.89 -15.47 19.41
C ASP A 161 -0.96 -16.62 18.99
N ASP A 162 -0.75 -16.85 17.69
CA ASP A 162 0.05 -17.98 17.17
C ASP A 162 1.57 -17.73 17.30
N THR A 163 1.99 -17.60 18.56
CA THR A 163 3.37 -17.38 18.96
C THR A 163 4.27 -18.59 18.69
N ALA A 164 3.69 -19.79 18.50
CA ALA A 164 4.41 -21.00 18.14
C ALA A 164 4.79 -21.00 16.65
N LEU A 165 3.85 -20.67 15.75
CA LEU A 165 4.15 -20.46 14.34
C LEU A 165 5.15 -19.32 14.14
N ALA A 166 5.00 -18.22 14.89
CA ALA A 166 5.95 -17.11 14.84
C ALA A 166 7.37 -17.54 15.26
N GLN A 167 7.51 -18.38 16.29
CA GLN A 167 8.80 -18.95 16.72
C GLN A 167 9.45 -19.83 15.64
N ASP A 168 8.67 -20.71 15.01
CA ASP A 168 9.16 -21.60 13.94
C ASP A 168 9.57 -20.79 12.69
N VAL A 169 8.75 -19.83 12.29
CA VAL A 169 9.05 -18.90 11.19
C VAL A 169 10.32 -18.08 11.46
N GLU A 170 10.50 -17.56 12.67
CA GLU A 170 11.70 -16.81 13.05
C GLU A 170 12.97 -17.67 13.05
N ALA A 171 12.88 -18.90 13.57
CA ALA A 171 13.99 -19.85 13.57
C ALA A 171 14.41 -20.21 12.14
N TYR A 172 13.46 -20.60 11.29
CA TYR A 172 13.72 -20.87 9.88
C TYR A 172 14.28 -19.64 9.15
N ALA A 173 13.73 -18.45 9.40
CA ALA A 173 14.24 -17.22 8.80
C ALA A 173 15.64 -16.85 9.31
N ALA A 174 16.02 -17.24 10.53
CA ALA A 174 17.39 -17.06 11.05
C ALA A 174 18.37 -18.01 10.36
N GLU A 175 18.00 -19.27 10.12
CA GLU A 175 18.81 -20.24 9.35
C GLU A 175 18.98 -19.83 7.87
N ALA A 176 17.93 -19.28 7.27
CA ALA A 176 17.95 -18.78 5.89
C ALA A 176 18.76 -17.47 5.72
N ARG A 177 18.73 -16.58 6.73
CA ARG A 177 19.47 -15.31 6.72
C ARG A 177 20.98 -15.55 6.83
N GLY A 178 21.67 -15.38 5.72
CA GLY A 178 23.11 -15.64 5.58
C GLY A 178 23.44 -16.87 4.72
N ARG A 179 22.48 -17.78 4.53
CA ARG A 179 22.55 -18.83 3.51
C ARG A 179 22.13 -18.31 2.13
N TYR A 180 21.14 -17.43 2.08
CA TYR A 180 20.58 -16.91 0.83
C TYR A 180 20.78 -15.41 0.68
N ARG A 181 21.17 -15.01 -0.53
CA ARG A 181 21.33 -13.62 -0.97
C ARG A 181 20.04 -13.05 -1.53
N ASP A 182 19.22 -13.90 -2.12
CA ASP A 182 17.99 -13.55 -2.82
C ASP A 182 16.81 -14.35 -2.29
N PHE A 183 15.64 -13.74 -2.33
CA PHE A 183 14.37 -14.31 -1.89
C PHE A 183 13.26 -13.93 -2.87
N ILE A 184 12.66 -14.94 -3.50
CA ILE A 184 11.51 -14.80 -4.40
C ILE A 184 10.25 -15.30 -3.71
N LEU A 185 9.27 -14.43 -3.54
CA LEU A 185 7.90 -14.79 -3.17
C LEU A 185 7.06 -15.03 -4.43
N VAL A 186 6.48 -16.22 -4.55
CA VAL A 186 5.60 -16.61 -5.66
C VAL A 186 4.20 -16.86 -5.11
N GLY A 187 3.30 -15.89 -5.31
CA GLY A 187 1.94 -15.91 -4.79
C GLY A 187 1.19 -14.68 -5.29
N ILE A 188 -0.15 -14.68 -5.26
CA ILE A 188 -0.99 -13.60 -5.80
C ILE A 188 -2.12 -13.22 -4.84
N GLY A 189 -2.52 -11.95 -4.84
CA GLY A 189 -3.61 -11.45 -3.99
C GLY A 189 -3.30 -11.63 -2.50
N GLY A 190 -4.12 -12.39 -1.78
CA GLY A 190 -3.92 -12.61 -0.35
C GLY A 190 -2.59 -13.31 -0.02
N SER A 191 -2.04 -14.06 -0.98
CA SER A 191 -0.75 -14.74 -0.89
C SER A 191 0.47 -13.86 -1.19
N SER A 192 0.29 -12.57 -1.52
CA SER A 192 1.41 -11.62 -1.75
C SER A 192 1.19 -10.23 -1.17
N LEU A 193 0.00 -9.64 -1.27
CA LEU A 193 -0.25 -8.23 -0.94
C LEU A 193 0.06 -7.90 0.53
N GLY A 194 -0.25 -8.80 1.46
CA GLY A 194 0.08 -8.62 2.87
C GLY A 194 1.60 -8.64 3.15
N ALA A 195 2.34 -9.51 2.47
CA ALA A 195 3.81 -9.56 2.53
C ALA A 195 4.44 -8.31 1.90
N ILE A 196 3.97 -7.89 0.72
CA ILE A 196 4.40 -6.66 0.05
C ILE A 196 4.18 -5.45 0.98
N ALA A 197 2.97 -5.28 1.52
CA ALA A 197 2.64 -4.19 2.44
C ALA A 197 3.54 -4.19 3.69
N THR A 198 3.82 -5.36 4.25
CA THR A 198 4.69 -5.51 5.43
C THR A 198 6.13 -5.12 5.14
N VAL A 199 6.72 -5.64 4.06
CA VAL A 199 8.10 -5.32 3.70
C VAL A 199 8.24 -3.86 3.27
N GLN A 200 7.28 -3.32 2.52
CA GLN A 200 7.28 -1.90 2.12
C GLN A 200 7.17 -0.94 3.31
N ALA A 201 6.34 -1.26 4.30
CA ALA A 201 6.15 -0.41 5.46
C ALA A 201 7.37 -0.35 6.38
N LEU A 202 8.12 -1.45 6.48
CA LEU A 202 9.06 -1.66 7.57
C LEU A 202 10.53 -1.80 7.13
N ALA A 203 10.80 -2.18 5.88
CA ALA A 203 12.14 -2.19 5.33
C ALA A 203 12.51 -0.83 4.67
N ASN A 204 13.78 -0.71 4.25
CA ASN A 204 14.22 0.39 3.41
C ASN A 204 13.55 0.28 2.01
N PRO A 205 12.99 1.36 1.42
CA PRO A 205 12.35 1.31 0.11
C PRO A 205 13.30 0.87 -1.02
N TYR A 206 14.60 1.09 -0.86
CA TYR A 206 15.66 0.66 -1.76
C TYR A 206 16.40 -0.57 -1.25
N ARG A 207 15.78 -1.41 -0.40
CA ARG A 207 16.42 -2.57 0.24
C ARG A 207 17.23 -3.45 -0.72
N ASN A 208 16.79 -3.63 -1.97
CA ASN A 208 17.47 -4.50 -2.93
C ASN A 208 18.77 -3.90 -3.51
N LEU A 209 19.00 -2.60 -3.31
CA LEU A 209 20.21 -1.88 -3.74
C LEU A 209 21.25 -1.72 -2.61
N LEU A 210 20.88 -1.99 -1.35
CA LEU A 210 21.79 -1.89 -0.21
C LEU A 210 22.93 -2.94 -0.27
N PRO A 211 24.02 -2.76 0.48
CA PRO A 211 24.95 -3.84 0.81
C PRO A 211 24.30 -4.92 1.69
N ASP A 212 24.75 -6.17 1.61
CA ASP A 212 24.17 -7.28 2.39
C ASP A 212 24.23 -7.04 3.91
N ALA A 213 25.31 -6.44 4.40
CA ALA A 213 25.51 -6.10 5.82
C ALA A 213 24.50 -5.08 6.37
N GLU A 214 23.87 -4.28 5.50
CA GLU A 214 22.89 -3.24 5.87
C GLU A 214 21.44 -3.66 5.54
N ARG A 215 21.24 -4.78 4.83
CA ARG A 215 19.93 -5.17 4.28
C ARG A 215 19.00 -5.84 5.30
N GLY A 216 19.54 -6.48 6.34
CA GLY A 216 18.79 -7.25 7.34
C GLY A 216 18.25 -8.61 6.85
N GLY A 217 18.60 -9.02 5.62
CA GLY A 217 18.17 -10.27 4.99
C GLY A 217 18.48 -10.29 3.48
N PRO A 218 18.02 -11.30 2.72
CA PRO A 218 18.15 -11.35 1.26
C PRO A 218 17.45 -10.19 0.52
N ARG A 219 17.80 -9.96 -0.75
CA ARG A 219 16.99 -9.10 -1.65
C ARG A 219 15.62 -9.74 -1.86
N PHE A 220 14.56 -8.94 -1.89
CA PHE A 220 13.18 -9.42 -1.96
C PHE A 220 12.56 -9.15 -3.33
N PHE A 221 12.11 -10.21 -4.01
CA PHE A 221 11.45 -10.17 -5.30
C PHE A 221 10.09 -10.86 -5.22
N VAL A 222 9.13 -10.46 -6.06
CA VAL A 222 7.76 -10.98 -6.02
C VAL A 222 7.25 -11.30 -7.43
N LEU A 223 6.70 -12.50 -7.60
CA LEU A 223 6.11 -13.01 -8.85
C LEU A 223 4.60 -13.26 -8.68
N ASP A 224 3.84 -12.16 -8.57
CA ASP A 224 2.38 -12.13 -8.33
C ASP A 224 1.49 -11.86 -9.57
N ASN A 225 2.04 -12.05 -10.77
CA ASN A 225 1.40 -11.86 -12.07
C ASN A 225 2.25 -12.68 -13.08
N PRO A 226 1.66 -13.48 -13.99
CA PRO A 226 2.37 -14.27 -15.00
C PRO A 226 2.93 -13.43 -16.17
N ASP A 227 3.20 -12.15 -15.95
CA ASP A 227 3.86 -11.26 -16.91
C ASP A 227 5.28 -11.77 -17.23
N PRO A 228 5.55 -12.20 -18.49
CA PRO A 228 6.82 -12.81 -18.86
C PRO A 228 8.00 -11.84 -18.78
N GLU A 229 7.79 -10.53 -18.96
CA GLU A 229 8.87 -9.54 -18.87
C GLU A 229 9.40 -9.46 -17.44
N ARG A 230 8.48 -9.38 -16.46
CA ARG A 230 8.85 -9.30 -15.05
C ARG A 230 9.37 -10.62 -14.50
N VAL A 231 8.80 -11.76 -14.92
CA VAL A 231 9.32 -13.09 -14.55
C VAL A 231 10.75 -13.23 -15.07
N ARG A 232 11.01 -12.93 -16.36
CA ARG A 232 12.35 -13.01 -16.95
C ARG A 232 13.34 -12.06 -16.27
N ALA A 233 12.98 -10.79 -16.11
CA ALA A 233 13.85 -9.79 -15.48
C ALA A 233 14.18 -10.12 -14.02
N THR A 234 13.28 -10.79 -13.30
CA THR A 234 13.56 -11.28 -11.95
C THR A 234 14.59 -12.40 -11.97
N LEU A 235 14.41 -13.40 -12.84
CA LEU A 235 15.34 -14.54 -12.97
C LEU A 235 16.74 -14.12 -13.47
N ASP A 236 16.83 -13.06 -14.27
CA ASP A 236 18.10 -12.46 -14.70
C ASP A 236 18.80 -11.63 -13.60
N ALA A 237 18.05 -11.14 -12.61
CA ALA A 237 18.58 -10.27 -11.55
C ALA A 237 19.04 -11.03 -10.29
N VAL A 238 18.59 -12.27 -10.09
CA VAL A 238 18.92 -13.11 -8.93
C VAL A 238 20.09 -14.04 -9.19
N ASP A 239 20.78 -14.40 -8.12
CA ASP A 239 21.81 -15.43 -8.09
C ASP A 239 21.16 -16.77 -7.71
N LEU A 240 20.68 -17.54 -8.69
CA LEU A 240 19.84 -18.74 -8.45
C LEU A 240 20.45 -19.75 -7.47
N PRO A 241 21.75 -20.10 -7.49
CA PRO A 241 22.40 -20.93 -6.46
C PRO A 241 22.32 -20.38 -5.03
N ASN A 242 22.09 -19.08 -4.86
CA ASN A 242 21.96 -18.39 -3.57
C ASN A 242 20.55 -17.79 -3.37
N THR A 243 19.53 -18.32 -4.05
CA THR A 243 18.14 -17.84 -4.02
C THR A 243 17.22 -18.78 -3.25
N LEU A 244 16.43 -18.25 -2.32
CA LEU A 244 15.29 -18.94 -1.71
C LEU A 244 14.00 -18.63 -2.49
N ILE A 245 13.19 -19.65 -2.78
CA ILE A 245 11.85 -19.49 -3.35
C ILE A 245 10.81 -19.87 -2.29
N ASN A 246 9.91 -18.95 -1.94
CA ASN A 246 8.69 -19.29 -1.20
C ASN A 246 7.49 -19.23 -2.13
N VAL A 247 6.86 -20.38 -2.37
CA VAL A 247 5.62 -20.49 -3.14
C VAL A 247 4.43 -20.54 -2.19
N VAL A 248 3.42 -19.70 -2.45
CA VAL A 248 2.30 -19.44 -1.54
C VAL A 248 0.97 -19.54 -2.29
N THR A 249 0.22 -20.60 -2.01
CA THR A 249 -1.18 -20.77 -2.43
C THR A 249 -1.84 -21.83 -1.56
N LYS A 250 -3.08 -21.59 -1.12
CA LYS A 250 -3.80 -22.53 -0.23
C LYS A 250 -4.06 -23.88 -0.91
N SER A 251 -4.60 -23.87 -2.13
CA SER A 251 -5.05 -25.08 -2.82
C SER A 251 -4.06 -25.66 -3.83
N GLY A 252 -3.00 -24.92 -4.18
CA GLY A 252 -2.14 -25.26 -5.31
C GLY A 252 -2.83 -25.18 -6.69
N GLN A 253 -4.06 -24.66 -6.77
CA GLN A 253 -4.82 -24.57 -8.03
C GLN A 253 -4.80 -23.15 -8.65
N THR A 254 -4.13 -22.19 -8.01
CA THR A 254 -3.95 -20.84 -8.55
C THR A 254 -3.02 -20.88 -9.76
N ALA A 255 -3.57 -20.73 -10.97
CA ALA A 255 -2.85 -20.94 -12.23
C ALA A 255 -1.61 -20.04 -12.34
N GLU A 256 -1.74 -18.78 -11.97
CA GLU A 256 -0.71 -17.75 -11.97
C GLU A 256 0.46 -18.12 -11.04
N THR A 257 0.15 -18.49 -9.80
CA THR A 257 1.15 -18.93 -8.81
C THR A 257 1.87 -20.18 -9.28
N MET A 258 1.13 -21.18 -9.78
CA MET A 258 1.74 -22.44 -10.21
C MET A 258 2.58 -22.27 -11.49
N ALA A 259 2.14 -21.46 -12.45
CA ALA A 259 2.92 -21.16 -13.64
C ALA A 259 4.24 -20.45 -13.29
N ASN A 260 4.18 -19.38 -12.49
CA ASN A 260 5.36 -18.67 -12.01
C ASN A 260 6.28 -19.57 -11.19
N PHE A 261 5.71 -20.44 -10.34
CA PHE A 261 6.48 -21.37 -9.52
C PHE A 261 7.16 -22.44 -10.37
N LEU A 262 6.49 -23.03 -11.36
CA LEU A 262 7.09 -24.02 -12.25
C LEU A 262 8.25 -23.43 -13.05
N VAL A 263 8.11 -22.20 -13.57
CA VAL A 263 9.19 -21.49 -14.27
C VAL A 263 10.37 -21.18 -13.35
N ALA A 264 10.11 -20.68 -12.13
CA ALA A 264 11.17 -20.38 -11.17
C ALA A 264 11.85 -21.64 -10.61
N ARG A 265 11.09 -22.74 -10.42
CA ARG A 265 11.59 -24.05 -10.02
C ARG A 265 12.48 -24.67 -11.11
N ASP A 266 12.06 -24.63 -12.36
CA ASP A 266 12.84 -25.15 -13.50
C ASP A 266 14.17 -24.39 -13.66
N ALA A 267 14.13 -23.05 -13.58
CA ALA A 267 15.34 -22.23 -13.59
C ALA A 267 16.27 -22.54 -12.40
N LEU A 268 15.72 -22.76 -11.20
CA LEU A 268 16.49 -23.18 -10.02
C LEU A 268 17.13 -24.56 -10.23
N ILE A 269 16.38 -25.55 -10.71
CA ILE A 269 16.88 -26.92 -10.99
C ILE A 269 18.00 -26.87 -12.03
N ALA A 270 17.85 -26.09 -13.09
CA ALA A 270 18.90 -25.89 -14.09
C ALA A 270 20.18 -25.26 -13.50
N ALA A 271 20.07 -24.51 -12.40
CA ALA A 271 21.20 -23.86 -11.72
C ALA A 271 21.86 -24.73 -10.63
N VAL A 272 21.11 -25.60 -9.93
CA VAL A 272 21.63 -26.35 -8.75
C VAL A 272 21.50 -27.88 -8.83
N GLY A 273 20.76 -28.41 -9.81
CA GLY A 273 20.45 -29.85 -9.94
C GLY A 273 19.17 -30.29 -9.22
N GLU A 274 18.54 -31.36 -9.73
CA GLU A 274 17.27 -31.90 -9.19
C GLU A 274 17.45 -32.36 -7.74
N GLU A 275 18.57 -33.00 -7.41
CA GLU A 275 18.90 -33.44 -6.06
C GLU A 275 19.08 -32.32 -5.02
N ASN A 276 19.33 -31.06 -5.43
CA ASN A 276 19.61 -29.96 -4.49
C ASN A 276 18.48 -28.91 -4.38
N HIS A 277 17.63 -28.76 -5.39
CA HIS A 277 16.66 -27.65 -5.45
C HIS A 277 15.69 -27.59 -4.25
N ALA A 278 15.35 -28.75 -3.66
CA ALA A 278 14.39 -28.85 -2.57
C ALA A 278 14.77 -28.04 -1.32
N ALA A 279 16.08 -27.90 -1.03
CA ALA A 279 16.55 -27.12 0.10
C ALA A 279 16.39 -25.59 -0.10
N GLN A 280 16.13 -25.17 -1.34
CA GLN A 280 15.93 -23.78 -1.78
C GLN A 280 14.45 -23.44 -2.05
N VAL A 281 13.52 -24.35 -1.74
CA VAL A 281 12.07 -24.13 -1.88
C VAL A 281 11.35 -24.30 -0.54
N VAL A 282 10.44 -23.35 -0.25
CA VAL A 282 9.51 -23.41 0.87
C VAL A 282 8.09 -23.28 0.34
N ALA A 283 7.19 -24.19 0.69
CA ALA A 283 5.78 -24.08 0.35
C ALA A 283 4.94 -23.58 1.54
N THR A 284 4.23 -22.47 1.35
CA THR A 284 3.19 -22.01 2.30
C THR A 284 1.83 -22.36 1.71
N THR A 285 1.25 -23.47 2.17
CA THR A 285 0.09 -24.15 1.57
C THR A 285 -0.84 -24.71 2.64
N ASP A 286 -2.04 -25.16 2.28
CA ASP A 286 -2.89 -25.94 3.20
C ASP A 286 -2.09 -27.12 3.82
N PRO A 287 -2.25 -27.41 5.12
CA PRO A 287 -1.44 -28.42 5.80
C PRO A 287 -1.65 -29.86 5.30
N GLU A 288 -2.82 -30.18 4.73
CA GLU A 288 -3.20 -31.55 4.37
C GLU A 288 -3.59 -31.72 2.89
N GLU A 289 -4.19 -30.69 2.28
CA GLU A 289 -4.77 -30.78 0.94
C GLU A 289 -4.07 -29.93 -0.13
N GLY A 290 -4.44 -30.18 -1.39
CA GLY A 290 -4.06 -29.35 -2.54
C GLY A 290 -2.80 -29.78 -3.29
N LEU A 291 -2.65 -29.27 -4.52
CA LEU A 291 -1.58 -29.69 -5.44
C LEU A 291 -0.19 -29.27 -4.95
N LEU A 292 -0.10 -28.14 -4.24
CA LEU A 292 1.17 -27.65 -3.72
C LEU A 292 1.65 -28.45 -2.49
N ARG A 293 0.74 -28.92 -1.63
CA ARG A 293 1.04 -29.88 -0.55
C ARG A 293 1.61 -31.17 -1.14
N GLN A 294 0.90 -31.78 -2.09
CA GLN A 294 1.36 -33.00 -2.78
C GLN A 294 2.74 -32.84 -3.43
N LEU A 295 2.99 -31.71 -4.11
CA LEU A 295 4.28 -31.44 -4.74
C LEU A 295 5.38 -31.22 -3.69
N ALA A 296 5.08 -30.54 -2.58
CA ALA A 296 6.01 -30.36 -1.47
C ALA A 296 6.37 -31.67 -0.76
N ASP A 297 5.41 -32.60 -0.61
CA ASP A 297 5.66 -33.96 -0.09
C ASP A 297 6.55 -34.78 -1.01
N GLN A 298 6.27 -34.76 -2.32
CA GLN A 298 7.03 -35.51 -3.32
C GLN A 298 8.48 -35.01 -3.45
N ALA A 299 8.69 -33.69 -3.38
CA ALA A 299 9.99 -33.06 -3.54
C ALA A 299 10.74 -32.81 -2.20
N GLY A 300 10.10 -33.07 -1.05
CA GLY A 300 10.72 -32.88 0.27
C GLY A 300 10.95 -31.42 0.69
N TYR A 301 10.09 -30.50 0.27
CA TYR A 301 10.22 -29.07 0.63
C TYR A 301 9.89 -28.82 2.10
N ARG A 302 10.52 -27.79 2.68
CA ARG A 302 10.04 -27.22 3.94
C ARG A 302 8.66 -26.60 3.72
N THR A 303 7.72 -26.82 4.64
CA THR A 303 6.36 -26.27 4.52
C THR A 303 5.88 -25.52 5.74
N PHE A 304 5.11 -24.46 5.53
CA PHE A 304 4.35 -23.75 6.55
C PHE A 304 2.85 -23.74 6.21
N PRO A 305 1.95 -23.72 7.20
CA PRO A 305 0.51 -23.77 6.95
C PRO A 305 -0.04 -22.42 6.47
N VAL A 306 -0.88 -22.47 5.42
CA VAL A 306 -2.01 -21.54 5.28
C VAL A 306 -3.11 -22.07 6.21
N PRO A 307 -3.52 -21.35 7.26
CA PRO A 307 -4.39 -21.91 8.28
C PRO A 307 -5.77 -22.32 7.72
N PRO A 308 -6.26 -23.54 8.05
CA PRO A 308 -7.63 -23.96 7.76
C PRO A 308 -8.65 -23.00 8.36
N GLY A 309 -9.82 -22.87 7.71
CA GLY A 309 -10.86 -21.92 8.12
C GLY A 309 -10.53 -20.43 7.91
N VAL A 310 -9.33 -20.07 7.43
CA VAL A 310 -8.96 -18.70 7.09
C VAL A 310 -9.02 -18.47 5.57
N ASP A 311 -9.66 -17.36 5.17
CA ASP A 311 -9.74 -16.90 3.79
C ASP A 311 -8.46 -16.18 3.36
N GLY A 312 -8.05 -16.29 2.09
CA GLY A 312 -6.72 -15.84 1.63
C GLY A 312 -6.39 -14.38 1.98
N ARG A 313 -7.34 -13.45 1.77
CA ARG A 313 -7.18 -12.02 2.09
C ARG A 313 -7.11 -11.70 3.60
N GLN A 314 -7.38 -12.67 4.47
CA GLN A 314 -7.27 -12.60 5.93
C GLN A 314 -5.96 -13.21 6.48
N THR A 315 -5.06 -13.73 5.62
CA THR A 315 -3.87 -14.51 6.05
C THR A 315 -2.61 -13.70 6.38
N VAL A 316 -2.64 -12.36 6.33
CA VAL A 316 -1.43 -11.53 6.49
C VAL A 316 -0.70 -11.73 7.84
N LEU A 317 -1.42 -12.12 8.89
CA LEU A 317 -0.84 -12.43 10.21
C LEU A 317 -0.45 -13.92 10.39
N SER A 318 -0.58 -14.76 9.36
CA SER A 318 -0.06 -16.14 9.38
C SER A 318 1.32 -16.23 8.70
N ALA A 319 1.85 -17.44 8.53
CA ALA A 319 3.07 -17.69 7.77
C ALA A 319 3.10 -17.04 6.37
N VAL A 320 1.94 -16.75 5.76
CA VAL A 320 1.84 -16.03 4.47
C VAL A 320 2.48 -14.64 4.53
N GLY A 321 2.30 -13.89 5.62
CA GLY A 321 2.96 -12.60 5.83
C GLY A 321 4.20 -12.69 6.72
N LEU A 322 4.16 -13.52 7.77
CA LEU A 322 5.23 -13.63 8.75
C LEU A 322 6.54 -14.18 8.17
N LEU A 323 6.50 -15.17 7.26
CA LEU A 323 7.72 -15.73 6.69
C LEU A 323 8.46 -14.73 5.79
N PRO A 324 7.79 -14.06 4.81
CA PRO A 324 8.40 -12.96 4.09
C PRO A 324 8.91 -11.85 5.01
N ALA A 325 8.15 -11.47 6.05
CA ALA A 325 8.56 -10.45 7.01
C ALA A 325 9.86 -10.82 7.76
N ALA A 326 9.92 -12.01 8.35
CA ALA A 326 11.07 -12.48 9.12
C ALA A 326 12.33 -12.66 8.25
N LEU A 327 12.18 -13.23 7.04
CA LEU A 327 13.26 -13.27 6.04
C LEU A 327 13.73 -11.86 5.66
N CYS A 328 12.82 -10.90 5.63
CA CYS A 328 13.10 -9.50 5.30
C CYS A 328 13.67 -8.67 6.46
N GLY A 329 13.92 -9.25 7.64
CA GLY A 329 14.46 -8.55 8.80
C GLY A 329 13.42 -7.82 9.65
N VAL A 330 12.12 -8.07 9.41
CA VAL A 330 11.01 -7.47 10.16
C VAL A 330 10.66 -8.32 11.38
N ASP A 331 10.37 -7.66 12.50
CA ASP A 331 9.89 -8.30 13.73
C ASP A 331 8.42 -8.76 13.57
N GLY A 332 8.23 -10.06 13.41
CA GLY A 332 6.91 -10.69 13.30
C GLY A 332 6.14 -10.71 14.62
N ARG A 333 6.81 -10.81 15.79
CA ARG A 333 6.14 -10.78 17.09
C ARG A 333 5.57 -9.41 17.41
N ALA A 334 6.27 -8.35 17.07
CA ALA A 334 5.75 -6.99 17.21
C ALA A 334 4.51 -6.77 16.33
N LEU A 335 4.48 -7.35 15.12
CA LEU A 335 3.30 -7.35 14.25
C LEU A 335 2.10 -8.07 14.91
N LEU A 336 2.31 -9.27 15.45
CA LEU A 336 1.26 -10.02 16.16
C LEU A 336 0.79 -9.31 17.44
N ALA A 337 1.71 -8.74 18.21
CA ALA A 337 1.39 -7.99 19.43
C ALA A 337 0.52 -6.76 19.14
N GLY A 338 0.82 -6.02 18.06
CA GLY A 338 -0.01 -4.90 17.61
C GLY A 338 -1.42 -5.32 17.18
N ALA A 339 -1.52 -6.44 16.47
CA ALA A 339 -2.80 -7.03 16.09
C ALA A 339 -3.61 -7.47 17.33
N ALA A 340 -2.97 -8.11 18.31
CA ALA A 340 -3.60 -8.53 19.56
C ALA A 340 -4.09 -7.33 20.40
N ALA A 341 -3.30 -6.24 20.46
CA ALA A 341 -3.68 -5.01 21.16
C ALA A 341 -4.86 -4.28 20.48
N MET A 342 -4.94 -4.32 19.15
CA MET A 342 -6.11 -3.81 18.42
C MET A 342 -7.34 -4.71 18.61
N ARG A 343 -7.16 -6.05 18.61
CA ARG A 343 -8.25 -7.00 18.91
C ARG A 343 -8.86 -6.71 20.27
N GLU A 344 -8.06 -6.56 21.31
CA GLU A 344 -8.54 -6.26 22.67
C GLU A 344 -9.29 -4.93 22.72
N ARG A 345 -8.77 -3.87 22.09
CA ARG A 345 -9.47 -2.58 21.97
C ARG A 345 -10.80 -2.68 21.24
N CYS A 346 -10.93 -3.61 20.28
CA CYS A 346 -12.15 -3.83 19.53
C CYS A 346 -13.12 -4.83 20.20
N ARG A 347 -13.02 -5.07 21.52
CA ARG A 347 -14.01 -5.84 22.31
C ARG A 347 -15.10 -4.97 22.94
N VAL A 348 -14.92 -3.66 22.95
CA VAL A 348 -15.91 -2.71 23.50
C VAL A 348 -17.16 -2.70 22.61
N ARG A 349 -18.36 -2.82 23.20
CA ARG A 349 -19.64 -2.85 22.44
C ARG A 349 -20.03 -1.48 21.87
N ASP A 350 -19.64 -0.38 22.50
CA ASP A 350 -19.96 0.98 22.04
C ASP A 350 -19.31 1.27 20.68
N VAL A 351 -20.15 1.64 19.70
CA VAL A 351 -19.74 1.99 18.33
C VAL A 351 -18.80 3.20 18.26
N ARG A 352 -18.81 4.11 19.24
CA ARG A 352 -17.93 5.29 19.28
C ARG A 352 -16.58 5.01 19.94
N GLU A 353 -16.51 4.02 20.83
CA GLU A 353 -15.26 3.64 21.49
C GLU A 353 -14.50 2.54 20.72
N ASN A 354 -15.22 1.70 19.97
CA ASN A 354 -14.66 0.60 19.19
C ASN A 354 -14.18 1.06 17.79
N PRO A 355 -12.86 1.03 17.49
CA PRO A 355 -12.32 1.53 16.23
C PRO A 355 -12.85 0.83 14.97
N ALA A 356 -12.96 -0.50 15.00
CA ALA A 356 -13.40 -1.27 13.85
C ALA A 356 -14.88 -1.02 13.55
N TYR A 357 -15.70 -0.84 14.59
CA TYR A 357 -17.13 -0.63 14.44
C TYR A 357 -17.45 0.78 14.00
N LEU A 358 -16.77 1.77 14.57
CA LEU A 358 -16.85 3.15 14.14
C LEU A 358 -16.58 3.25 12.64
N LEU A 359 -15.46 2.69 12.17
CA LEU A 359 -15.10 2.73 10.75
C LEU A 359 -16.07 1.93 9.86
N ALA A 360 -16.60 0.79 10.32
CA ALA A 360 -17.59 0.02 9.58
C ALA A 360 -18.94 0.76 9.48
N ALA A 361 -19.42 1.34 10.58
CA ALA A 361 -20.65 2.12 10.65
C ALA A 361 -20.56 3.39 9.82
N LEU A 362 -19.46 4.15 9.92
CA LEU A 362 -19.23 5.36 9.12
C LEU A 362 -19.17 5.02 7.63
N ALA A 363 -18.45 3.97 7.22
CA ALA A 363 -18.37 3.57 5.82
C ALA A 363 -19.74 3.11 5.25
N TYR A 364 -20.49 2.31 6.01
CA TYR A 364 -21.83 1.84 5.65
C TYR A 364 -22.85 2.98 5.58
N LEU A 365 -22.90 3.87 6.58
CA LEU A 365 -23.84 5.00 6.59
C LEU A 365 -23.51 6.00 5.48
N ALA A 366 -22.22 6.30 5.25
CA ALA A 366 -21.80 7.14 4.14
C ALA A 366 -22.26 6.57 2.79
N ASP A 367 -22.12 5.26 2.57
CA ASP A 367 -22.59 4.59 1.35
C ASP A 367 -24.12 4.56 1.21
N GLN A 368 -24.82 4.08 2.25
CA GLN A 368 -26.24 3.71 2.21
C GLN A 368 -27.20 4.85 2.56
N ARG A 369 -26.72 5.95 3.14
CA ARG A 369 -27.50 7.16 3.44
C ARG A 369 -27.04 8.37 2.63
N HIS A 370 -25.74 8.54 2.40
CA HIS A 370 -25.17 9.75 1.78
C HIS A 370 -24.55 9.50 0.39
N GLY A 371 -24.74 8.30 -0.19
CA GLY A 371 -24.34 7.97 -1.56
C GLY A 371 -22.83 7.89 -1.79
N LYS A 372 -22.02 7.73 -0.73
CA LYS A 372 -20.56 7.67 -0.83
C LYS A 372 -20.11 6.28 -1.30
N LYS A 373 -20.31 5.98 -2.58
CA LYS A 373 -20.04 4.69 -3.25
C LYS A 373 -18.57 4.29 -3.31
N ILE A 374 -17.66 5.20 -2.99
CA ILE A 374 -16.21 5.02 -3.06
C ILE A 374 -15.58 5.25 -1.68
N LEU A 375 -14.67 4.34 -1.27
CA LEU A 375 -13.84 4.49 -0.08
C LEU A 375 -12.39 4.74 -0.51
N VAL A 376 -11.85 5.92 -0.21
CA VAL A 376 -10.45 6.25 -0.53
C VAL A 376 -9.57 6.03 0.69
N THR A 377 -8.49 5.27 0.54
CA THR A 377 -7.40 5.19 1.53
C THR A 377 -6.21 5.99 1.03
N MET A 378 -5.85 7.06 1.73
CA MET A 378 -4.78 7.99 1.37
C MET A 378 -3.77 8.17 2.52
N PRO A 379 -2.76 7.29 2.64
CA PRO A 379 -1.69 7.47 3.61
C PRO A 379 -0.81 8.67 3.26
N TYR A 380 -0.27 9.34 4.27
CA TYR A 380 0.76 10.37 4.15
C TYR A 380 2.12 9.79 4.60
N ALA A 381 2.47 8.65 4.00
CA ALA A 381 3.78 8.00 4.14
C ALA A 381 3.94 6.95 3.04
N ASP A 382 5.00 7.04 2.23
CA ASP A 382 5.32 6.08 1.15
C ASP A 382 5.42 4.63 1.66
N ALA A 383 5.89 4.47 2.90
CA ALA A 383 5.93 3.21 3.62
C ALA A 383 4.55 2.52 3.68
N LEU A 384 3.47 3.28 3.90
CA LEU A 384 2.12 2.74 4.04
C LEU A 384 1.38 2.60 2.71
N PHE A 385 1.99 2.90 1.56
CA PHE A 385 1.29 2.81 0.26
C PHE A 385 0.84 1.37 -0.06
N GLY A 386 1.63 0.35 0.28
CA GLY A 386 1.27 -1.06 0.10
C GLY A 386 0.06 -1.50 0.95
N LEU A 387 -0.17 -0.89 2.12
CA LEU A 387 -1.36 -1.11 2.94
C LEU A 387 -2.64 -0.81 2.14
N GLY A 388 -2.60 0.19 1.26
CA GLY A 388 -3.72 0.55 0.39
C GLY A 388 -4.06 -0.50 -0.68
N ASP A 389 -3.09 -1.29 -1.16
CA ASP A 389 -3.38 -2.40 -2.09
C ASP A 389 -3.97 -3.61 -1.36
N TRP A 390 -3.38 -3.97 -0.21
CA TRP A 390 -3.89 -5.03 0.66
C TRP A 390 -5.32 -4.72 1.11
N PHE A 391 -5.59 -3.51 1.60
CA PHE A 391 -6.93 -3.09 2.01
C PHE A 391 -7.91 -3.03 0.83
N ARG A 392 -7.44 -2.63 -0.37
CA ARG A 392 -8.27 -2.64 -1.58
C ARG A 392 -8.79 -4.04 -1.91
N GLN A 393 -7.94 -5.08 -1.82
CA GLN A 393 -8.40 -6.46 -1.97
C GLN A 393 -9.36 -6.87 -0.85
N LEU A 394 -8.96 -6.62 0.40
CA LEU A 394 -9.74 -7.00 1.59
C LEU A 394 -11.17 -6.47 1.52
N TRP A 395 -11.33 -5.17 1.23
CA TRP A 395 -12.61 -4.50 1.16
C TRP A 395 -13.42 -4.92 -0.09
N ALA A 396 -12.81 -4.93 -1.28
CA ALA A 396 -13.51 -5.22 -2.53
C ALA A 396 -14.04 -6.65 -2.60
N GLU A 397 -13.19 -7.66 -2.35
CA GLU A 397 -13.62 -9.07 -2.46
C GLU A 397 -14.57 -9.49 -1.35
N SER A 398 -14.47 -8.87 -0.18
CA SER A 398 -15.37 -9.20 0.93
C SER A 398 -16.75 -8.59 0.74
N LEU A 399 -16.82 -7.31 0.31
CA LEU A 399 -18.07 -6.56 0.28
C LEU A 399 -18.75 -6.53 -1.09
N GLY A 400 -18.02 -6.74 -2.19
CA GLY A 400 -18.56 -6.83 -3.54
C GLY A 400 -19.35 -8.13 -3.77
N LYS A 401 -20.61 -8.17 -3.35
CA LYS A 401 -21.43 -9.39 -3.32
C LYS A 401 -22.80 -9.18 -4.00
N ARG A 402 -23.11 -10.03 -4.97
CA ARG A 402 -24.42 -10.08 -5.64
C ARG A 402 -25.55 -10.44 -4.67
N LEU A 403 -25.32 -11.37 -3.75
CA LEU A 403 -26.35 -11.99 -2.91
C LEU A 403 -26.21 -11.63 -1.42
N SER A 404 -27.35 -11.41 -0.76
CA SER A 404 -27.47 -11.29 0.70
C SER A 404 -27.27 -12.63 1.40
N THR A 405 -27.20 -12.63 2.74
CA THR A 405 -27.21 -13.87 3.54
C THR A 405 -28.49 -14.70 3.36
N ARG A 406 -29.59 -14.07 2.92
CA ARG A 406 -30.86 -14.72 2.55
C ARG A 406 -30.93 -15.20 1.09
N GLY A 407 -29.90 -14.92 0.28
CA GLY A 407 -29.89 -15.26 -1.14
C GLY A 407 -30.63 -14.27 -2.05
N GLU A 408 -30.99 -13.09 -1.54
CA GLU A 408 -31.62 -12.02 -2.34
C GLU A 408 -30.57 -11.24 -3.13
N GLU A 409 -30.91 -10.73 -4.30
CA GLU A 409 -29.99 -9.87 -5.05
C GLU A 409 -29.90 -8.46 -4.44
N VAL A 410 -28.70 -8.08 -4.03
CA VAL A 410 -28.39 -6.79 -3.39
C VAL A 410 -27.31 -5.99 -4.10
N PHE A 411 -26.42 -6.65 -4.87
CA PHE A 411 -25.28 -6.02 -5.55
C PHE A 411 -24.50 -5.06 -4.63
N ALA A 412 -24.27 -5.49 -3.39
CA ALA A 412 -23.62 -4.70 -2.36
C ALA A 412 -22.13 -4.47 -2.68
N GLY A 413 -21.58 -3.39 -2.11
CA GLY A 413 -20.17 -3.04 -2.19
C GLY A 413 -19.94 -1.54 -2.24
N GLN A 414 -18.77 -1.12 -1.75
CA GLN A 414 -18.26 0.24 -1.84
C GLN A 414 -16.87 0.16 -2.46
N THR A 415 -16.62 0.85 -3.57
CA THR A 415 -15.39 0.70 -4.37
C THR A 415 -14.18 1.26 -3.62
N PRO A 416 -13.18 0.44 -3.27
CA PRO A 416 -11.98 0.93 -2.59
C PRO A 416 -10.96 1.49 -3.59
N ILE A 417 -10.47 2.69 -3.34
CA ILE A 417 -9.42 3.37 -4.13
C ILE A 417 -8.21 3.66 -3.23
N LYS A 418 -7.01 3.37 -3.74
CA LYS A 418 -5.74 3.76 -3.11
C LYS A 418 -5.30 5.12 -3.66
N ALA A 419 -4.84 6.00 -2.77
CA ALA A 419 -4.12 7.22 -3.10
C ALA A 419 -2.91 7.39 -2.17
N LEU A 420 -2.01 8.33 -2.45
CA LEU A 420 -0.83 8.63 -1.63
C LEU A 420 -0.67 10.14 -1.43
N GLY A 421 -0.63 10.60 -0.18
CA GLY A 421 -0.27 11.98 0.16
C GLY A 421 1.25 12.16 0.21
N ALA A 422 1.83 13.23 -0.35
CA ALA A 422 1.18 14.34 -1.07
C ALA A 422 0.99 14.11 -2.58
N ILE A 423 1.54 13.04 -3.16
CA ILE A 423 1.59 12.82 -4.63
C ILE A 423 0.23 12.98 -5.31
N ASP A 424 -0.82 12.35 -4.77
CA ASP A 424 -2.17 12.41 -5.35
C ASP A 424 -2.92 13.73 -5.08
N GLN A 425 -2.33 14.69 -4.37
CA GLN A 425 -2.79 16.08 -4.43
C GLN A 425 -2.65 16.65 -5.85
N HIS A 426 -1.65 16.19 -6.60
CA HIS A 426 -1.36 16.59 -7.97
C HIS A 426 -2.02 15.68 -9.03
N SER A 427 -2.98 14.85 -8.64
CA SER A 427 -3.64 13.85 -9.50
C SER A 427 -5.13 13.72 -9.17
N GLN A 428 -5.46 13.32 -7.93
CA GLN A 428 -6.82 12.96 -7.54
C GLN A 428 -7.57 14.05 -6.76
N ILE A 429 -6.89 14.95 -6.03
CA ILE A 429 -7.59 15.93 -5.16
C ILE A 429 -8.50 16.89 -5.94
N GLN A 430 -8.19 17.21 -7.20
CA GLN A 430 -9.13 17.94 -8.09
C GLN A 430 -10.46 17.18 -8.23
N LEU A 431 -10.41 15.89 -8.56
CA LEU A 431 -11.60 15.03 -8.67
C LEU A 431 -12.31 14.85 -7.32
N TYR A 432 -11.56 14.72 -6.23
CA TYR A 432 -12.12 14.51 -4.89
C TYR A 432 -12.79 15.78 -4.34
N THR A 433 -12.33 16.97 -4.74
CA THR A 433 -12.82 18.27 -4.26
C THR A 433 -13.95 18.84 -5.11
N GLU A 434 -13.89 18.72 -6.44
CA GLU A 434 -14.85 19.34 -7.37
C GLU A 434 -15.71 18.34 -8.16
N GLY A 435 -15.35 17.06 -8.19
CA GLY A 435 -16.12 16.01 -8.87
C GLY A 435 -17.38 15.56 -8.11
N PRO A 436 -18.00 14.43 -8.51
CA PRO A 436 -19.14 13.84 -7.81
C PRO A 436 -18.88 13.65 -6.31
N ASN A 437 -19.90 13.88 -5.46
CA ASN A 437 -19.76 13.72 -4.00
C ASN A 437 -20.08 12.29 -3.55
N ASP A 438 -19.35 11.34 -4.12
CA ASP A 438 -19.51 9.89 -4.00
C ASP A 438 -18.39 9.21 -3.20
N LYS A 439 -17.56 9.98 -2.48
CA LYS A 439 -16.37 9.48 -1.76
C LYS A 439 -16.45 9.71 -0.25
N LEU A 440 -16.03 8.70 0.52
CA LEU A 440 -15.54 8.85 1.89
C LEU A 440 -14.01 8.71 1.86
N ILE A 441 -13.28 9.65 2.46
CA ILE A 441 -11.82 9.73 2.34
C ILE A 441 -11.16 9.47 3.69
N VAL A 442 -10.44 8.36 3.81
CA VAL A 442 -9.62 7.97 4.97
C VAL A 442 -8.19 8.43 4.74
N LEU A 443 -7.78 9.46 5.47
CA LEU A 443 -6.39 9.89 5.53
C LEU A 443 -5.65 9.06 6.59
N VAL A 444 -4.44 8.58 6.30
CA VAL A 444 -3.60 7.91 7.31
C VAL A 444 -2.39 8.78 7.64
N ALA A 445 -2.30 9.21 8.90
CA ALA A 445 -1.28 10.13 9.41
C ALA A 445 -0.22 9.40 10.23
N VAL A 446 0.99 9.98 10.26
CA VAL A 446 2.12 9.53 11.09
C VAL A 446 2.53 10.69 11.97
N GLY A 447 2.55 10.48 13.30
CA GLY A 447 2.94 11.52 14.26
C GLY A 447 4.43 11.89 14.16
N GLU A 448 5.29 10.88 14.20
CA GLU A 448 6.75 11.02 14.07
C GLU A 448 7.27 10.03 13.00
N TYR A 449 7.86 10.57 11.94
CA TYR A 449 8.50 9.78 10.88
C TYR A 449 9.83 9.21 11.38
N ARG A 450 10.18 8.00 10.92
CA ARG A 450 11.44 7.31 11.31
C ARG A 450 12.72 8.06 10.91
N ALA A 451 12.64 8.95 9.92
CA ALA A 451 13.74 9.77 9.45
C ALA A 451 13.38 11.25 9.56
N LYS A 452 14.27 12.04 10.17
CA LYS A 452 14.15 13.50 10.29
C LYS A 452 15.03 14.16 9.24
N VAL A 453 14.41 14.85 8.30
CA VAL A 453 15.10 15.51 7.18
C VAL A 453 14.78 17.00 7.19
N ALA A 454 15.73 17.79 7.70
CA ALA A 454 15.63 19.24 7.73
C ALA A 454 15.66 19.81 6.30
N ILE A 455 14.82 20.82 6.06
CA ILE A 455 14.85 21.61 4.83
C ILE A 455 15.98 22.65 4.96
N PRO A 456 16.97 22.66 4.06
CA PRO A 456 18.07 23.62 4.15
C PRO A 456 17.57 25.06 3.89
N THR A 457 18.28 26.05 4.44
CA THR A 457 18.07 27.46 4.11
C THR A 457 18.03 27.65 2.58
N PRO A 458 16.95 28.21 2.02
CA PRO A 458 16.85 28.47 0.58
C PRO A 458 17.95 29.43 0.08
N PRO A 459 18.30 29.39 -1.22
CA PRO A 459 19.19 30.38 -1.81
C PRO A 459 18.71 31.81 -1.58
N ALA A 460 19.63 32.69 -1.18
CA ALA A 460 19.31 34.09 -0.89
C ALA A 460 18.70 34.82 -2.10
N GLY A 461 17.77 35.74 -1.83
CA GLY A 461 17.08 36.51 -2.87
C GLY A 461 15.81 35.86 -3.44
N ILE A 462 15.30 34.78 -2.84
CA ILE A 462 14.03 34.12 -3.21
C ILE A 462 13.05 34.17 -2.02
N PRO A 463 12.35 35.28 -1.77
CA PRO A 463 11.48 35.45 -0.60
C PRO A 463 10.36 34.41 -0.49
N ASP A 464 9.85 33.93 -1.63
CA ASP A 464 8.74 32.98 -1.70
C ASP A 464 9.07 31.60 -1.10
N LEU A 465 10.36 31.28 -0.90
CA LEU A 465 10.80 30.04 -0.26
C LEU A 465 11.02 30.19 1.25
N ALA A 466 10.95 31.40 1.82
CA ALA A 466 11.32 31.66 3.22
C ALA A 466 10.47 30.88 4.25
N TYR A 467 9.24 30.50 3.90
CA TYR A 467 8.36 29.70 4.78
C TYR A 467 8.83 28.25 4.98
N LEU A 468 9.77 27.77 4.15
CA LEU A 468 10.39 26.45 4.25
C LEU A 468 11.65 26.45 5.13
N GLU A 469 12.24 27.61 5.40
CA GLU A 469 13.49 27.71 6.15
C GLU A 469 13.34 27.18 7.58
N GLY A 470 14.24 26.28 7.99
CA GLY A 470 14.22 25.66 9.32
C GLY A 470 13.09 24.64 9.54
N GLY A 471 12.30 24.32 8.50
CA GLY A 471 11.30 23.26 8.55
C GLY A 471 11.88 21.85 8.41
N GLU A 472 11.04 20.84 8.60
CA GLU A 472 11.35 19.42 8.35
C GLU A 472 10.40 18.87 7.27
N LEU A 473 10.87 17.96 6.40
CA LEU A 473 10.02 17.35 5.36
C LEU A 473 8.82 16.60 5.95
N GLY A 474 8.97 15.90 7.08
CA GLY A 474 7.85 15.25 7.77
C GLY A 474 6.81 16.24 8.28
N GLN A 475 7.24 17.42 8.74
CA GLN A 475 6.35 18.51 9.15
C GLN A 475 5.62 19.12 7.96
N LEU A 476 6.28 19.29 6.81
CA LEU A 476 5.63 19.74 5.58
C LEU A 476 4.52 18.75 5.17
N LEU A 477 4.82 17.45 5.18
CA LEU A 477 3.88 16.40 4.77
C LEU A 477 2.63 16.32 5.66
N ASP A 478 2.75 16.45 6.99
CA ASP A 478 1.57 16.51 7.87
C ASP A 478 0.79 17.84 7.77
N ARG A 479 1.47 18.96 7.51
CA ARG A 479 0.79 20.23 7.21
C ARG A 479 -0.05 20.11 5.93
N GLU A 480 0.49 19.47 4.89
CA GLU A 480 -0.22 19.20 3.64
C GLU A 480 -1.40 18.23 3.82
N ARG A 481 -1.26 17.20 4.67
CA ARG A 481 -2.38 16.34 5.11
C ARG A 481 -3.48 17.17 5.78
N SER A 482 -3.09 18.01 6.75
CA SER A 482 -4.01 18.85 7.51
C SER A 482 -4.74 19.86 6.60
N ALA A 483 -4.02 20.48 5.66
CA ALA A 483 -4.58 21.36 4.66
C ALA A 483 -5.56 20.62 3.71
N THR A 484 -5.22 19.40 3.30
CA THR A 484 -6.11 18.55 2.48
C THR A 484 -7.39 18.18 3.23
N ALA A 485 -7.29 17.73 4.49
CA ALA A 485 -8.44 17.42 5.33
C ALA A 485 -9.38 18.65 5.48
N TRP A 486 -8.78 19.83 5.68
CA TRP A 486 -9.50 21.10 5.77
C TRP A 486 -10.16 21.49 4.43
N ALA A 487 -9.45 21.39 3.31
CA ALA A 487 -9.96 21.75 1.99
C ALA A 487 -11.13 20.85 1.56
N LEU A 488 -10.99 19.53 1.76
CA LEU A 488 -12.06 18.55 1.56
C LEU A 488 -13.28 18.90 2.43
N ARG A 489 -13.08 19.27 3.70
CA ARG A 489 -14.17 19.72 4.58
C ARG A 489 -14.85 20.99 4.06
N GLN A 490 -14.11 22.01 3.60
CA GLN A 490 -14.70 23.23 3.02
C GLN A 490 -15.55 22.91 1.78
N ALA A 491 -15.11 21.95 0.97
CA ALA A 491 -15.85 21.44 -0.19
C ALA A 491 -16.94 20.40 0.15
N ARG A 492 -17.28 20.21 1.44
CA ARG A 492 -18.29 19.26 1.97
C ARG A 492 -18.03 17.80 1.56
N ARG A 493 -16.76 17.40 1.53
CA ARG A 493 -16.31 16.04 1.18
C ARG A 493 -16.00 15.26 2.45
N PRO A 494 -16.78 14.23 2.81
CA PRO A 494 -16.58 13.48 4.04
C PRO A 494 -15.17 12.90 4.13
N ASN A 495 -14.47 13.20 5.22
CA ASN A 495 -13.15 12.64 5.49
C ASN A 495 -12.96 12.31 6.96
N LEU A 496 -12.02 11.41 7.23
CA LEU A 496 -11.53 11.10 8.57
C LEU A 496 -10.02 10.86 8.54
N THR A 497 -9.36 11.00 9.68
CA THR A 497 -7.92 10.70 9.82
C THR A 497 -7.71 9.57 10.82
N ILE A 498 -6.98 8.53 10.42
CA ILE A 498 -6.42 7.52 11.33
C ILE A 498 -4.94 7.87 11.54
N THR A 499 -4.52 8.10 12.78
CA THR A 499 -3.13 8.50 13.09
C THR A 499 -2.41 7.39 13.86
N THR A 500 -1.23 7.00 13.39
CA THR A 500 -0.26 6.21 14.19
C THR A 500 0.82 7.11 14.78
N PRO A 501 1.35 6.85 16.00
CA PRO A 501 2.49 7.61 16.52
C PRO A 501 3.72 7.50 15.63
N THR A 502 4.01 6.31 15.08
CA THR A 502 5.04 6.10 14.07
C THR A 502 4.69 4.87 13.22
N VAL A 503 5.42 4.64 12.12
CA VAL A 503 5.30 3.40 11.33
C VAL A 503 6.30 2.39 11.85
N ASP A 504 5.84 1.44 12.65
CA ASP A 504 6.60 0.30 13.17
C ASP A 504 5.77 -0.99 13.00
N ALA A 505 6.35 -2.14 13.32
CA ALA A 505 5.68 -3.43 13.16
C ALA A 505 4.40 -3.52 14.00
N PHE A 506 4.40 -2.97 15.21
CA PHE A 506 3.22 -2.93 16.07
C PHE A 506 2.08 -2.12 15.44
N ALA A 507 2.35 -0.91 14.95
CA ALA A 507 1.36 -0.08 14.26
C ALA A 507 0.78 -0.77 13.03
N LEU A 508 1.61 -1.47 12.25
CA LEU A 508 1.12 -2.19 11.08
C LEU A 508 0.22 -3.38 11.48
N GLY A 509 0.55 -4.08 12.56
CA GLY A 509 -0.30 -5.11 13.15
C GLY A 509 -1.66 -4.57 13.59
N GLU A 510 -1.65 -3.39 14.23
CA GLU A 510 -2.88 -2.66 14.56
C GLU A 510 -3.72 -2.36 13.31
N PHE A 511 -3.11 -1.84 12.23
CA PHE A 511 -3.81 -1.55 10.97
C PHE A 511 -4.38 -2.81 10.31
N PHE A 512 -3.63 -3.92 10.27
CA PHE A 512 -4.13 -5.17 9.72
C PHE A 512 -5.37 -5.64 10.49
N PHE A 513 -5.27 -5.84 11.81
CA PHE A 513 -6.41 -6.35 12.57
C PHE A 513 -7.63 -5.41 12.53
N LEU A 514 -7.39 -4.09 12.63
CA LEU A 514 -8.43 -3.05 12.53
C LEU A 514 -9.25 -3.22 11.25
N HIS A 515 -8.58 -3.27 10.10
CA HIS A 515 -9.26 -3.34 8.81
C HIS A 515 -9.87 -4.72 8.52
N GLN A 516 -9.26 -5.81 9.04
CA GLN A 516 -9.84 -7.16 8.99
C GLN A 516 -11.20 -7.20 9.69
N LEU A 517 -11.27 -6.73 10.95
CA LEU A 517 -12.52 -6.67 11.70
C LEU A 517 -13.51 -5.65 11.12
N GLN A 518 -13.05 -4.45 10.73
CA GLN A 518 -13.89 -3.44 10.06
C GLN A 518 -14.61 -4.03 8.84
N THR A 519 -13.93 -4.86 8.05
CA THR A 519 -14.48 -5.47 6.84
C THR A 519 -15.54 -6.53 7.16
N VAL A 520 -15.31 -7.39 8.16
CA VAL A 520 -16.29 -8.41 8.58
C VAL A 520 -17.53 -7.75 9.23
N MET A 521 -17.33 -6.68 10.01
CA MET A 521 -18.40 -5.86 10.55
C MET A 521 -19.21 -5.16 9.44
N ALA A 522 -18.53 -4.57 8.45
CA ALA A 522 -19.21 -3.95 7.30
C ALA A 522 -20.05 -4.97 6.53
N GLY A 523 -19.52 -6.17 6.26
CA GLY A 523 -20.28 -7.25 5.61
C GLY A 523 -21.55 -7.63 6.40
N SER A 524 -21.48 -7.60 7.73
CA SER A 524 -22.63 -7.79 8.61
C SER A 524 -23.68 -6.68 8.47
N LEU A 525 -23.26 -5.41 8.33
CA LEU A 525 -24.16 -4.27 8.12
C LEU A 525 -24.81 -4.26 6.72
N TYR A 526 -24.08 -4.73 5.70
CA TYR A 526 -24.58 -4.94 4.34
C TYR A 526 -25.44 -6.22 4.19
N ASP A 527 -25.54 -7.04 5.23
CA ASP A 527 -26.27 -8.32 5.21
C ASP A 527 -25.79 -9.29 4.11
N ILE A 528 -24.47 -9.42 4.00
CA ILE A 528 -23.77 -10.30 3.04
C ILE A 528 -22.78 -11.20 3.78
N ASN A 529 -22.36 -12.29 3.13
CA ASN A 529 -21.22 -13.08 3.61
C ASN A 529 -19.90 -12.40 3.18
N PRO A 530 -19.05 -11.89 4.10
CA PRO A 530 -17.77 -11.28 3.74
C PRO A 530 -16.72 -12.31 3.28
N PHE A 531 -16.95 -13.60 3.48
CA PHE A 531 -16.05 -14.69 3.11
C PHE A 531 -16.35 -15.26 1.72
N GLY A 532 -15.37 -15.94 1.13
CA GLY A 532 -15.42 -16.45 -0.25
C GLY A 532 -15.51 -15.36 -1.33
N GLN A 533 -15.44 -15.75 -2.60
CA GLN A 533 -15.36 -14.82 -3.75
C GLN A 533 -15.97 -15.43 -5.05
N PRO A 534 -17.26 -15.82 -5.07
CA PRO A 534 -17.84 -16.57 -6.21
C PRO A 534 -17.74 -15.84 -7.56
N GLY A 535 -17.66 -14.50 -7.57
CA GLY A 535 -17.57 -13.71 -8.80
C GLY A 535 -16.28 -13.90 -9.61
N VAL A 536 -15.19 -14.43 -9.02
CA VAL A 536 -13.92 -14.61 -9.75
C VAL A 536 -13.86 -15.92 -10.55
N GLU A 537 -14.72 -16.89 -10.24
CA GLU A 537 -14.63 -18.24 -10.81
C GLU A 537 -15.00 -18.29 -12.30
N ALA A 538 -15.88 -17.40 -12.77
CA ALA A 538 -16.23 -17.30 -14.19
C ALA A 538 -15.00 -16.99 -15.06
N GLY A 539 -14.18 -16.01 -14.64
CA GLY A 539 -12.93 -15.66 -15.34
C GLY A 539 -11.91 -16.79 -15.32
N LYS A 540 -11.73 -17.46 -14.17
CA LYS A 540 -10.85 -18.64 -14.05
C LYS A 540 -11.29 -19.77 -14.97
N ASN A 541 -12.58 -20.10 -15.01
CA ASN A 541 -13.13 -21.13 -15.87
C ASN A 541 -12.95 -20.82 -17.35
N ALA A 542 -13.12 -19.56 -17.75
CA ALA A 542 -12.83 -19.10 -19.11
C ALA A 542 -11.33 -19.25 -19.45
N THR A 543 -10.43 -18.85 -18.55
CA THR A 543 -8.98 -19.05 -18.72
C THR A 543 -8.63 -20.54 -18.84
N TYR A 544 -9.19 -21.41 -17.99
CA TYR A 544 -8.99 -22.86 -18.08
C TYR A 544 -9.46 -23.43 -19.43
N ALA A 545 -10.61 -22.98 -19.93
CA ALA A 545 -11.14 -23.37 -21.22
C ALA A 545 -10.22 -22.95 -22.39
N LEU A 546 -9.78 -21.69 -22.40
CA LEU A 546 -8.88 -21.15 -23.42
C LEU A 546 -7.49 -21.80 -23.39
N MET A 547 -6.97 -22.12 -22.20
CA MET A 547 -5.74 -22.89 -22.01
C MET A 547 -5.89 -24.39 -22.33
N GLY A 548 -7.09 -24.87 -22.68
CA GLY A 548 -7.33 -26.25 -23.08
C GLY A 548 -7.33 -27.26 -21.94
N ARG A 549 -7.66 -26.84 -20.70
CA ARG A 549 -7.87 -27.76 -19.57
C ARG A 549 -9.03 -28.69 -19.89
N GLY A 550 -8.81 -30.00 -19.75
CA GLY A 550 -9.85 -31.01 -19.99
C GLY A 550 -11.08 -30.79 -19.10
N GLY A 551 -12.27 -31.04 -19.66
CA GLY A 551 -13.57 -30.81 -19.00
C GLY A 551 -14.16 -29.41 -19.23
N TYR A 552 -13.51 -28.57 -20.03
CA TYR A 552 -13.95 -27.21 -20.38
C TYR A 552 -14.16 -27.02 -21.89
N GLU A 553 -14.24 -28.10 -22.67
CA GLU A 553 -14.27 -28.08 -24.14
C GLU A 553 -15.47 -27.31 -24.70
N GLY A 554 -16.65 -27.43 -24.06
CA GLY A 554 -17.86 -26.68 -24.44
C GLY A 554 -17.71 -25.17 -24.24
N LEU A 555 -17.20 -24.75 -23.07
CA LEU A 555 -16.93 -23.34 -22.78
C LEU A 555 -15.83 -22.78 -23.70
N ARG A 556 -14.85 -23.60 -24.09
CA ARG A 556 -13.83 -23.20 -25.07
C ARG A 556 -14.46 -22.92 -26.43
N ALA A 557 -15.34 -23.81 -26.90
CA ALA A 557 -16.04 -23.62 -28.17
C ALA A 557 -16.87 -22.33 -28.16
N GLU A 558 -17.61 -22.06 -27.08
CA GLU A 558 -18.35 -20.81 -26.86
C GLU A 558 -17.44 -19.58 -26.92
N LEU A 559 -16.34 -19.55 -26.15
CA LEU A 559 -15.41 -18.43 -26.08
C LEU A 559 -14.62 -18.17 -27.38
N THR A 560 -14.50 -19.17 -28.25
CA THR A 560 -13.82 -19.04 -29.56
C THR A 560 -14.77 -18.88 -30.75
N ALA A 561 -16.08 -18.89 -30.52
CA ALA A 561 -17.06 -18.54 -31.54
C ALA A 561 -16.99 -17.04 -31.85
N ALA A 562 -17.00 -16.68 -33.14
CA ALA A 562 -17.04 -15.27 -33.55
C ALA A 562 -18.42 -14.67 -33.23
N PRO A 563 -18.51 -13.53 -32.51
CA PRO A 563 -19.76 -12.79 -32.35
C PRO A 563 -20.27 -12.28 -33.70
N GLU A 564 -21.58 -12.34 -33.93
CA GLU A 564 -22.21 -12.00 -35.23
C GLU A 564 -21.96 -10.55 -35.72
N ASP A 565 -21.51 -9.64 -34.83
CA ASP A 565 -21.27 -8.21 -35.08
C ASP A 565 -19.87 -7.73 -34.62
N ALA A 566 -18.91 -8.63 -34.37
CA ALA A 566 -17.66 -8.32 -33.66
C ALA A 566 -16.87 -7.11 -34.23
N ASP A 567 -16.73 -7.05 -35.56
CA ASP A 567 -15.92 -6.04 -36.25
C ASP A 567 -16.49 -4.61 -36.13
N ARG A 568 -17.79 -4.46 -35.84
CA ARG A 568 -18.42 -3.13 -35.69
C ARG A 568 -17.92 -2.35 -34.48
N TYR A 569 -17.50 -3.07 -33.44
CA TYR A 569 -17.03 -2.50 -32.17
C TYR A 569 -15.53 -2.70 -31.94
N ALA A 570 -14.82 -3.27 -32.91
CA ALA A 570 -13.37 -3.39 -32.92
C ALA A 570 -12.74 -2.22 -33.69
N LEU A 571 -11.74 -1.56 -33.09
CA LEU A 571 -10.82 -0.73 -33.85
C LEU A 571 -9.74 -1.64 -34.44
N ALA A 572 -9.80 -1.86 -35.76
CA ALA A 572 -8.72 -2.50 -36.48
C ALA A 572 -7.43 -1.64 -36.43
N PRO A 573 -6.23 -2.25 -36.52
CA PRO A 573 -4.94 -1.55 -36.45
C PRO A 573 -4.70 -0.49 -37.53
#